data_AF-A0A7S0R3H4-F1
#
_entry.id   AF-A0A7S0R3H4-F1
#
_cell.length_a   1.000
_cell.length_b   1.000
_cell.length_c   1.000
_cell.angle_alpha   90.00
_cell.angle_beta   90.00
_cell.angle_gamma   90.00
#
_symmetry.space_group_name_H-M   'P 1'
#
loop_
_entity.id
_entity.type
_entity.pdbx_description
1 polymer ?
#
loop_
_entity_poly.entity_id
_entity_poly.type
_entity_poly.pdbx_seq_one_letter_code
_entity_poly.pdbx_strand_id
1 'polypeptide(L)'
;NTLKLVTECCIQIVELEGSESVTNGLLKALGHKVPKVVVAALDTLYECVSGFGAGVMAAKPILKALPPMFDHKDKNVREKAKDITVEFVGWIGLPVVSSLLLEKMSDAMKADVQKKIEES
;
A
#
# COMPACT_ATOMS: atom_id res chain seq x y z
N ASN A 1 21.75 -0.11 2.39
CA ASN A 1 21.82 -1.57 2.24
C ASN A 1 20.71 -2.28 3.00
N THR A 2 20.55 -2.05 4.31
CA THR A 2 19.60 -2.78 5.17
C THR A 2 18.14 -2.77 4.70
N LEU A 3 17.59 -1.63 4.27
CA LEU A 3 16.18 -1.57 3.84
C LEU A 3 15.91 -2.42 2.59
N LYS A 4 16.85 -2.44 1.63
CA LYS A 4 16.75 -3.25 0.42
C LYS A 4 16.71 -4.74 0.76
N LEU A 5 17.59 -5.18 1.67
CA LEU A 5 17.61 -6.56 2.15
C LEU A 5 16.32 -6.94 2.88
N VAL A 6 15.75 -6.03 3.67
CA VAL A 6 14.45 -6.26 4.33
C VAL A 6 13.35 -6.47 3.29
N THR A 7 13.29 -5.63 2.25
CA THR A 7 12.31 -5.80 1.17
C THR A 7 12.51 -7.11 0.42
N GLU A 8 13.74 -7.45 0.04
CA GLU A 8 14.07 -8.72 -0.62
C GLU A 8 13.66 -9.93 0.23
N CYS A 9 13.92 -9.91 1.55
CA CYS A 9 13.46 -10.95 2.46
C CYS A 9 11.93 -11.03 2.54
N CYS A 10 11.23 -9.89 2.58
CA CYS A 10 9.76 -9.89 2.54
C CYS A 10 9.25 -10.56 1.27
N ILE A 11 9.80 -10.20 0.11
CA ILE A 11 9.43 -10.80 -1.18
C ILE A 11 9.64 -12.31 -1.16
N GLN A 12 10.80 -12.79 -0.71
CA GLN A 12 11.10 -14.23 -0.59
C GLN A 12 10.12 -14.96 0.34
N ILE A 13 9.73 -14.34 1.45
CA ILE A 13 8.74 -14.93 2.37
C ILE A 13 7.37 -15.03 1.68
N VAL A 14 6.99 -14.03 0.87
CA VAL A 14 5.74 -14.09 0.09
C VAL A 14 5.78 -15.22 -0.94
N GLU A 15 6.90 -15.44 -1.63
CA GLU A 15 7.08 -16.57 -2.57
C GLU A 15 6.89 -17.93 -1.89
N LEU A 16 7.26 -18.04 -0.62
CA LEU A 16 7.11 -19.24 0.21
C LEU A 16 5.75 -19.29 0.94
N GLU A 17 4.72 -18.67 0.36
CA GLU A 17 3.35 -18.65 0.88
C GLU A 17 3.18 -17.91 2.23
N GLY A 18 4.16 -17.12 2.65
CA GLY A 18 4.15 -16.36 3.90
C GLY A 18 3.51 -14.97 3.83
N SER A 19 2.65 -14.72 2.84
CA SER A 19 2.11 -13.38 2.55
C SER A 19 1.33 -12.77 3.72
N GLU A 20 0.59 -13.58 4.48
CA GLU A 20 -0.16 -13.12 5.65
C GLU A 20 0.78 -12.54 6.73
N SER A 21 1.89 -13.22 7.01
CA SER A 21 2.87 -12.76 8.01
C SER A 21 3.52 -11.45 7.58
N VAL A 22 3.91 -11.35 6.30
CA VAL A 22 4.50 -10.13 5.74
C VAL A 22 3.51 -8.97 5.81
N THR A 23 2.29 -9.18 5.32
CA THR A 23 1.24 -8.16 5.35
C THR A 23 0.97 -7.69 6.78
N ASN A 24 0.75 -8.60 7.73
CA ASN A 24 0.50 -8.23 9.13
C ASN A 24 1.66 -7.45 9.76
N GLY A 25 2.90 -7.84 9.48
CA GLY A 25 4.10 -7.12 9.93
C GLY A 25 4.18 -5.70 9.38
N LEU A 26 3.96 -5.54 8.06
CA LEU A 26 3.99 -4.24 7.39
C LEU A 26 2.84 -3.34 7.86
N LEU A 27 1.63 -3.87 7.99
CA LEU A 27 0.47 -3.12 8.49
C LEU A 27 0.68 -2.61 9.92
N LYS A 28 1.34 -3.41 10.78
CA LYS A 28 1.74 -2.97 12.12
C LYS A 28 2.76 -1.82 12.05
N ALA A 29 3.70 -1.87 11.11
CA ALA A 29 4.71 -0.83 10.92
C ALA A 29 4.11 0.51 10.45
N LEU A 30 2.95 0.50 9.77
CA LEU A 30 2.24 1.73 9.40
C LEU A 30 1.79 2.56 10.60
N GLY A 31 1.58 1.94 11.76
CA GLY A 31 1.23 2.63 13.00
C GLY A 31 2.41 3.22 13.77
N HIS A 32 3.63 3.15 13.23
CA HIS A 32 4.84 3.59 13.93
C HIS A 32 4.98 5.13 13.97
N LYS A 33 5.51 5.68 15.07
CA LYS A 33 5.64 7.14 15.26
C LYS A 33 6.73 7.79 14.40
N VAL A 34 7.62 6.98 13.82
CA VAL A 34 8.78 7.47 13.05
C VAL A 34 8.45 7.40 11.54
N PRO A 35 8.33 8.54 10.84
CA PRO A 35 7.88 8.57 9.44
C PRO A 35 8.73 7.71 8.50
N LYS A 36 10.06 7.70 8.64
CA LYS A 36 10.93 6.86 7.80
C LYS A 36 10.62 5.36 7.88
N VAL A 37 10.10 4.89 9.02
CA VAL A 37 9.70 3.48 9.19
C VAL A 37 8.41 3.21 8.42
N VAL A 38 7.46 4.16 8.49
CA VAL A 38 6.19 4.08 7.76
C VAL A 38 6.43 4.12 6.26
N VAL A 39 7.30 5.02 5.77
CA VAL A 39 7.68 5.09 4.35
C VAL A 39 8.30 3.78 3.89
N ALA A 40 9.29 3.25 4.62
CA ALA A 40 9.91 1.98 4.27
C ALA A 40 8.89 0.83 4.22
N ALA A 41 7.96 0.77 5.17
CA ALA A 41 6.91 -0.24 5.17
C ALA A 41 5.96 -0.12 3.96
N LEU A 42 5.58 1.12 3.59
CA LEU A 42 4.75 1.37 2.40
C LEU A 42 5.51 1.04 1.09
N ASP A 43 6.80 1.35 1.00
CA ASP A 43 7.63 0.99 -0.15
C ASP A 43 7.74 -0.53 -0.31
N THR A 44 8.05 -1.25 0.77
CA THR A 44 8.08 -2.72 0.76
C THR A 44 6.70 -3.31 0.40
N LEU A 45 5.62 -2.72 0.92
CA LEU A 45 4.27 -3.17 0.62
C LEU A 45 3.92 -2.95 -0.85
N TYR A 46 4.30 -1.80 -1.42
CA TYR A 46 4.14 -1.50 -2.84
C TYR A 46 4.86 -2.54 -3.70
N GLU A 47 6.14 -2.82 -3.43
CA GLU A 47 6.92 -3.82 -4.19
C GLU A 47 6.29 -5.22 -4.11
N CYS A 48 5.80 -5.63 -2.94
CA CYS A 48 5.11 -6.93 -2.80
C CYS A 48 3.79 -6.96 -3.59
N VAL A 49 3.00 -5.89 -3.57
CA VAL A 49 1.74 -5.82 -4.32
C VAL A 49 2.00 -5.79 -5.82
N SER A 50 2.98 -5.02 -6.30
CA SER A 50 3.35 -5.00 -7.71
C SER A 50 3.88 -6.35 -8.20
N GLY A 51 4.62 -7.08 -7.36
CA GLY A 51 5.20 -8.38 -7.72
C GLY A 51 4.20 -9.54 -7.74
N PHE A 52 3.30 -9.60 -6.76
CA PHE A 52 2.42 -10.77 -6.55
C PHE A 52 0.93 -10.50 -6.79
N GLY A 53 0.55 -9.23 -6.85
CA GLY A 53 -0.82 -8.80 -7.06
C GLY A 53 -1.74 -8.93 -5.85
N ALA A 54 -2.96 -8.45 -6.05
CA ALA A 54 -3.97 -8.29 -5.00
C ALA A 54 -4.50 -9.59 -4.37
N GLY A 55 -4.42 -10.70 -5.10
CA GLY A 55 -4.85 -12.02 -4.64
C GLY A 55 -3.90 -12.56 -3.56
N VAL A 56 -2.61 -12.62 -3.85
CA VAL A 56 -1.57 -13.14 -2.95
C VAL A 56 -1.40 -12.23 -1.73
N MET A 57 -1.39 -10.90 -1.94
CA MET A 57 -1.19 -9.93 -0.87
C MET A 57 -2.44 -9.66 -0.03
N ALA A 58 -3.59 -10.27 -0.35
CA ALA A 58 -4.88 -10.02 0.29
C ALA A 58 -5.23 -8.52 0.38
N ALA A 59 -5.72 -7.94 -0.72
CA ALA A 59 -5.97 -6.49 -0.84
C ALA A 59 -6.83 -5.87 0.28
N LYS A 60 -7.82 -6.59 0.79
CA LYS A 60 -8.83 -6.05 1.73
C LYS A 60 -8.24 -5.47 3.03
N PRO A 61 -7.40 -6.17 3.81
CA PRO A 61 -6.75 -5.60 4.99
C PRO A 61 -5.84 -4.41 4.66
N ILE A 62 -5.14 -4.46 3.53
CA ILE A 62 -4.23 -3.37 3.12
C ILE A 62 -5.02 -2.09 2.82
N LEU A 63 -6.03 -2.18 1.96
CA LEU A 63 -6.90 -1.04 1.62
C LEU A 63 -7.56 -0.45 2.87
N LYS A 64 -7.96 -1.28 3.84
CA LYS A 64 -8.54 -0.79 5.11
C LYS A 64 -7.55 -0.04 6.00
N ALA A 65 -6.25 -0.26 5.84
CA ALA A 65 -5.20 0.37 6.64
C ALA A 65 -4.65 1.68 6.03
N LEU A 66 -4.91 1.93 4.74
CA LEU A 66 -4.44 3.14 4.04
C LEU A 66 -5.10 4.46 4.45
N PRO A 67 -6.36 4.55 4.92
CA PRO A 67 -7.01 5.86 5.14
C PRO A 67 -6.20 6.84 6.01
N PRO A 68 -5.64 6.44 7.17
CA PRO A 68 -4.81 7.34 7.98
C PRO A 68 -3.52 7.81 7.29
N MET A 69 -3.03 7.08 6.27
CA MET A 69 -1.81 7.43 5.55
C MET A 69 -2.03 8.59 4.57
N PHE A 70 -3.26 8.81 4.10
CA PHE A 70 -3.58 9.94 3.22
C PHE A 70 -3.51 11.30 3.92
N ASP A 71 -3.80 11.33 5.23
CA ASP A 71 -3.74 12.55 6.06
C ASP A 71 -2.46 12.62 6.90
N HIS A 72 -1.46 11.77 6.61
CA HIS A 72 -0.22 11.76 7.35
C HIS A 72 0.60 13.04 7.11
N LYS A 73 1.31 13.54 8.14
CA LYS A 73 2.08 14.80 8.06
C LYS A 73 3.22 14.74 7.04
N ASP A 74 3.86 13.58 6.92
CA ASP A 74 4.94 13.32 5.98
C ASP A 74 4.42 13.17 4.54
N LYS A 75 5.01 13.93 3.60
CA LYS A 75 4.61 13.95 2.19
C LYS A 75 4.80 12.59 1.51
N ASN A 76 5.91 11.90 1.79
CA ASN A 76 6.25 10.64 1.13
C ASN A 76 5.27 9.53 1.55
N VAL A 77 4.82 9.54 2.80
CA VAL A 77 3.76 8.64 3.28
C VAL A 77 2.47 8.83 2.48
N ARG A 78 2.05 10.09 2.28
CA ARG A 78 0.83 10.40 1.50
C ARG A 78 0.98 10.00 0.04
N GLU A 79 2.12 10.28 -0.58
CA GLU A 79 2.36 9.95 -1.98
C GLU A 79 2.36 8.43 -2.21
N LYS A 80 3.07 7.69 -1.36
CA LYS A 80 3.15 6.23 -1.48
C LYS A 80 1.80 5.54 -1.21
N ALA A 81 0.99 6.07 -0.29
CA ALA A 81 -0.37 5.56 -0.09
C ALA A 81 -1.23 5.71 -1.35
N LYS A 82 -1.08 6.81 -2.11
CA LYS A 82 -1.74 6.98 -3.40
C LYS A 82 -1.21 5.97 -4.42
N ASP A 83 0.10 5.76 -4.51
CA ASP A 83 0.70 4.82 -5.45
C ASP A 83 0.21 3.38 -5.21
N ILE A 84 0.14 2.94 -3.95
CA ILE A 84 -0.44 1.63 -3.59
C ILE A 84 -1.91 1.54 -3.99
N THR A 85 -2.66 2.63 -3.87
CA THR A 85 -4.07 2.66 -4.29
C THR A 85 -4.21 2.46 -5.80
N VAL A 86 -3.38 3.16 -6.59
CA VAL A 86 -3.32 3.01 -8.06
C VAL A 86 -2.94 1.59 -8.43
N GLU A 87 -1.95 1.00 -7.76
CA GLU A 87 -1.54 -0.39 -7.97
C GLU A 87 -2.72 -1.36 -7.77
N PHE A 88 -3.46 -1.23 -6.67
CA PHE A 88 -4.65 -2.06 -6.45
C PHE A 88 -5.73 -1.82 -7.49
N VAL A 89 -5.88 -0.60 -8.01
CA VAL A 89 -6.81 -0.34 -9.11
C VAL A 89 -6.39 -1.12 -10.37
N GLY A 90 -5.10 -1.19 -10.67
CA GLY A 90 -4.58 -2.02 -11.76
C GLY A 90 -4.91 -3.50 -11.60
N TRP A 91 -4.87 -4.03 -10.36
CA TRP A 91 -5.10 -5.45 -10.08
C TRP A 91 -6.57 -5.87 -9.97
N ILE A 92 -7.40 -5.09 -9.27
CA ILE A 92 -8.79 -5.47 -8.93
C ILE A 92 -9.84 -4.49 -9.44
N GLY A 93 -9.42 -3.47 -10.18
CA GLY A 93 -10.30 -2.50 -10.81
C GLY A 93 -10.77 -1.39 -9.86
N LEU A 94 -11.03 -0.21 -10.45
CA LEU A 94 -11.47 0.98 -9.73
C LEU A 94 -12.75 0.77 -8.91
N PRO A 95 -13.80 0.08 -9.40
CA PRO A 95 -15.04 -0.08 -8.62
C PRO A 95 -14.82 -0.82 -7.29
N VAL A 96 -13.97 -1.85 -7.29
CA VAL A 96 -13.72 -2.67 -6.10
C VAL A 96 -12.90 -1.89 -5.09
N VAL A 97 -11.77 -1.28 -5.50
CA VAL A 97 -10.98 -0.40 -4.64
C VAL A 97 -11.86 0.71 -4.09
N SER A 98 -12.72 1.25 -4.94
CA SER A 98 -13.58 2.35 -4.58
C SER A 98 -14.56 1.99 -3.46
N SER A 99 -15.21 0.84 -3.56
CA SER A 99 -16.12 0.33 -2.53
C SER A 99 -15.45 0.08 -1.17
N LEU A 100 -14.14 -0.18 -1.17
CA LEU A 100 -13.37 -0.49 0.05
C LEU A 100 -12.71 0.74 0.67
N LEU A 101 -12.51 1.82 -0.10
CA LEU A 101 -11.66 2.95 0.27
C LEU A 101 -12.32 4.33 0.14
N LEU A 102 -13.19 4.57 -0.84
CA LEU A 102 -13.68 5.94 -1.16
C LEU A 102 -14.49 6.59 -0.05
N GLU A 103 -15.23 5.83 0.75
CA GLU A 103 -15.99 6.40 1.88
C GLU A 103 -15.09 7.11 2.89
N LYS A 104 -13.78 6.84 2.86
CA LYS A 104 -12.79 7.35 3.81
C LYS A 104 -11.82 8.35 3.21
N MET A 105 -12.01 8.76 1.96
CA MET A 105 -11.16 9.71 1.25
C MET A 105 -11.88 11.04 1.01
N SER A 106 -11.17 12.16 1.12
CA SER A 106 -11.67 13.46 0.67
C SER A 106 -11.80 13.49 -0.85
N ASP A 107 -12.72 14.29 -1.39
CA ASP A 107 -12.97 14.35 -2.83
C ASP A 107 -11.75 14.83 -3.63
N ALA A 108 -10.91 15.68 -3.05
CA ALA A 108 -9.62 16.06 -3.63
C ALA A 108 -8.68 14.86 -3.80
N MET A 109 -8.60 13.96 -2.82
CA MET A 109 -7.75 12.77 -2.91
C MET A 109 -8.28 11.76 -3.92
N LYS A 110 -9.61 11.64 -4.06
CA LYS A 110 -10.23 10.80 -5.10
C LYS A 110 -9.86 11.30 -6.49
N ALA A 111 -9.94 12.60 -6.72
CA ALA A 111 -9.54 13.22 -7.98
C ALA A 111 -8.05 13.01 -8.29
N ASP A 112 -7.16 13.15 -7.28
CA ASP A 112 -5.74 12.89 -7.44
C ASP A 112 -5.43 11.44 -7.83
N VAL A 113 -6.08 10.46 -7.18
CA VAL A 113 -5.90 9.03 -7.50
C VAL A 113 -6.46 8.72 -8.89
N GLN A 114 -7.63 9.26 -9.24
CA GLN A 114 -8.22 9.12 -10.57
C GLN A 114 -7.28 9.64 -11.66
N LYS A 115 -6.71 10.83 -11.45
CA LYS A 115 -5.74 11.42 -12.37
C LYS A 115 -4.50 10.52 -12.53
N LYS A 116 -3.96 9.99 -11.42
CA LYS A 116 -2.82 9.06 -11.50
C LYS A 116 -3.15 7.77 -12.25
N ILE A 117 -4.36 7.24 -12.13
CA ILE A 117 -4.80 6.05 -12.86
C ILE A 117 -4.86 6.34 -14.37
N GLU A 118 -5.29 7.54 -14.78
CA GLU A 118 -5.36 7.93 -16.19
C GLU A 118 -3.98 8.18 -16.82
N GLU A 119 -2.99 8.53 -15.99
CA GLU A 119 -1.60 8.79 -16.40
C GLU A 119 -0.70 7.53 -16.38
N SER A 120 -1.18 6.40 -15.85
CA SER A 120 -0.45 5.13 -15.71
C SER A 120 -0.75 4.16 -16.85
#